data_AF-A0A7V3JML3-F1
#
_entry.id   AF-A0A7V3JML3-F1
#
_cell.length_a   1.000
_cell.length_b   1.000
_cell.length_c   1.000
_cell.angle_alpha   90.00
_cell.angle_beta   90.00
_cell.angle_gamma   90.00
#
_symmetry.space_group_name_H-M   'P 1'
#
loop_
_entity.id
_entity.type
_entity.pdbx_description
1 polymer ?
#
loop_
_entity_poly.entity_id
_entity_poly.type
_entity_poly.pdbx_seq_one_letter_code
_entity_poly.pdbx_strand_id
1 'polypeptide(L)'
;MRRGGASTHPTLARVTVVPSSTSRRWPRSNEGFRRGNRKRRWPRYPRGNQSHCEETAMETRCVKRSHLTYLASPYSHPDAAVRQERFEAACRAAAELIRRGHVVFSPIAHSHCIAQHGLPVDWGFWQRQDIELLAACDELWVLKLNGWQHSRGVQAEIAIARALGKTIRFVSEAELAEKKAAAG
;
A
#
# COMPACT_ATOMS: atom_id res chain seq x y z
N MET A 1 -51.78 -42.53 -13.23
CA MET A 1 -51.51 -42.75 -11.79
C MET A 1 -50.59 -41.64 -11.30
N ARG A 2 -51.14 -40.71 -10.51
CA ARG A 2 -50.39 -39.61 -9.89
C ARG A 2 -49.67 -40.14 -8.65
N ARG A 3 -48.34 -40.01 -8.58
CA ARG A 3 -47.60 -40.17 -7.32
C ARG A 3 -46.89 -38.86 -7.05
N GLY A 4 -47.47 -38.08 -6.14
CA GLY A 4 -46.81 -36.95 -5.51
C GLY A 4 -45.72 -37.45 -4.58
N GLY A 5 -44.51 -36.93 -4.75
CA GLY A 5 -43.36 -37.15 -3.89
C GLY A 5 -42.94 -35.80 -3.32
N ALA A 6 -42.87 -35.73 -1.99
CA ALA A 6 -42.82 -34.53 -1.20
C ALA A 6 -41.60 -33.64 -1.48
N SER A 7 -41.85 -32.33 -1.55
CA SER A 7 -40.83 -31.28 -1.45
C SER A 7 -40.26 -31.28 -0.03
N THR A 8 -39.00 -31.69 0.12
CA THR A 8 -38.23 -31.50 1.35
C THR A 8 -37.37 -30.25 1.18
N HIS A 9 -37.87 -29.11 1.68
CA HIS A 9 -37.05 -27.92 1.87
C HIS A 9 -36.13 -28.12 3.09
N PRO A 10 -34.81 -27.84 3.00
CA PRO A 10 -33.97 -27.79 4.18
C PRO A 10 -34.26 -26.51 4.99
N THR A 11 -34.72 -26.69 6.22
CA THR A 11 -34.92 -25.65 7.23
C THR A 11 -33.60 -24.93 7.52
N LEU A 12 -33.55 -23.62 7.27
CA LEU A 12 -32.44 -22.74 7.64
C LEU A 12 -32.25 -22.74 9.15
N ALA A 13 -31.12 -23.29 9.62
CA ALA A 13 -30.69 -23.15 11.00
C ALA A 13 -30.34 -21.68 11.28
N ARG A 14 -30.99 -21.08 12.30
CA ARG A 14 -30.65 -19.75 12.82
C ARG A 14 -29.24 -19.81 13.41
N VAL A 15 -28.28 -19.14 12.78
CA VAL A 15 -26.97 -18.85 13.36
C VAL A 15 -27.18 -17.84 14.48
N THR A 16 -27.11 -18.30 15.73
CA THR A 16 -27.04 -17.45 16.91
C THR A 16 -25.65 -16.84 16.99
N VAL A 17 -25.57 -15.52 16.83
CA VAL A 17 -24.35 -14.74 17.10
C VAL A 17 -24.12 -14.72 18.62
N VAL A 18 -23.06 -15.39 19.06
CA VAL A 18 -22.56 -15.31 20.44
C VAL A 18 -21.62 -14.10 20.52
N PRO A 19 -21.88 -13.07 21.36
CA PRO A 19 -20.93 -11.99 21.56
C PRO A 19 -19.78 -12.48 22.44
N SER A 20 -18.63 -12.78 21.83
CA SER A 20 -17.40 -13.06 22.56
C SER A 20 -16.79 -11.76 23.11
N SER A 21 -17.24 -11.34 24.28
CA SER A 21 -16.57 -10.33 25.08
C SER A 21 -15.31 -10.93 25.72
N THR A 22 -14.15 -10.71 25.10
CA THR A 22 -12.88 -10.83 25.82
C THR A 22 -11.96 -9.68 25.47
N SER A 23 -12.03 -8.64 26.29
CA SER A 23 -10.98 -7.65 26.43
C SER A 23 -9.70 -8.34 26.88
N ARG A 24 -8.79 -8.66 25.96
CA ARG A 24 -7.43 -9.06 26.33
C ARG A 24 -6.61 -7.80 26.57
N ARG A 25 -6.73 -7.33 27.81
CA ARG A 25 -5.88 -6.36 28.49
C ARG A 25 -4.46 -6.92 28.48
N TRP A 26 -3.52 -6.21 27.86
CA TRP A 26 -2.09 -6.52 27.93
C TRP A 26 -1.61 -6.51 29.39
N PRO A 27 -0.76 -7.47 29.82
CA PRO A 27 -0.17 -7.41 31.14
C PRO A 27 0.84 -6.26 31.20
N ARG A 28 0.60 -5.32 32.12
CA ARG A 28 1.62 -4.39 32.59
C ARG A 28 2.56 -5.17 33.51
N SER A 29 3.65 -5.71 32.97
CA SER A 29 4.79 -6.12 33.79
C SER A 29 5.52 -4.86 34.25
N ASN A 30 5.53 -4.68 35.56
CA ASN A 30 6.02 -3.51 36.27
C ASN A 30 7.28 -3.95 37.03
N GLU A 31 8.46 -3.89 36.39
CA GLU A 31 9.77 -4.16 36.99
C GLU A 31 10.84 -3.78 35.94
N GLY A 32 11.83 -2.92 36.14
CA GLY A 32 12.11 -1.95 37.18
C GLY A 32 13.12 -0.95 36.57
N PHE A 33 12.77 0.33 36.52
CA PHE A 33 13.75 1.37 36.17
C PHE A 33 14.01 2.22 37.41
N ARG A 34 15.09 1.87 38.10
CA ARG A 34 15.58 2.57 39.30
C ARG A 34 15.93 4.02 38.94
N ARG A 35 15.60 4.89 39.90
CA ARG A 35 15.74 6.35 39.86
C ARG A 35 17.17 6.79 39.51
N GLY A 36 17.30 7.57 38.43
CA GLY A 36 18.46 8.41 38.12
C GLY A 36 18.03 9.85 37.95
N ASN A 37 17.99 10.60 39.05
CA ASN A 37 17.59 12.00 39.10
C ASN A 37 18.69 12.90 38.53
N ARG A 38 18.56 13.38 37.28
CA ARG A 38 19.29 14.57 36.79
C ARG A 38 18.35 15.42 35.94
N LYS A 39 17.78 16.45 36.57
CA LYS A 39 17.12 17.57 35.91
C LYS A 39 18.09 18.21 34.90
N ARG A 40 17.99 17.84 33.62
CA ARG A 40 18.60 18.64 32.55
C ARG A 40 17.73 19.88 32.36
N ARG A 41 18.13 20.94 33.07
CA ARG A 41 17.61 22.30 32.94
C ARG A 41 17.94 22.77 31.52
N TRP A 42 16.90 22.91 30.68
CA TRP A 42 17.03 23.55 29.38
C TRP A 42 17.55 24.98 29.56
N PRO A 43 18.45 25.50 28.72
CA PRO A 43 18.89 26.89 28.82
C PRO A 43 17.69 27.81 28.62
N ARG A 44 17.44 28.68 29.60
CA ARG A 44 16.51 29.82 29.42
C ARG A 44 17.17 30.75 28.40
N TYR A 45 16.58 30.83 27.21
CA TYR A 45 16.95 31.85 26.24
C TYR A 45 16.73 33.25 26.85
N PRO A 46 17.68 34.19 26.70
CA PRO A 46 17.49 35.57 27.13
C PRO A 46 16.39 36.22 26.29
N ARG A 47 15.44 36.89 26.97
CA ARG A 47 14.46 37.77 26.32
C ARG A 47 15.20 39.02 25.85
N GLY A 48 15.63 39.00 24.60
CA GLY A 48 16.12 40.18 23.87
C GLY A 48 14.96 41.08 23.46
N ASN A 49 15.20 42.39 23.52
CA ASN A 49 14.26 43.50 23.35
C ASN A 49 13.26 43.36 22.19
N GLN A 50 12.02 43.73 22.48
CA GLN A 50 10.99 44.03 21.49
C GLN A 50 11.35 45.36 20.81
N SER A 51 11.99 45.29 19.65
CA SER A 51 12.12 46.43 18.75
C SER A 51 11.82 45.95 17.34
N HIS A 52 10.62 46.35 16.90
CA HIS A 52 10.04 46.36 15.56
C HIS A 52 11.00 45.96 14.43
N CYS A 53 10.81 44.76 13.88
CA CYS A 53 11.30 44.36 12.56
C CYS A 53 10.20 43.50 11.92
N GLU A 54 9.44 44.16 11.04
CA GLU A 54 8.65 43.66 9.91
C GLU A 54 8.07 42.24 10.01
N GLU A 55 6.75 42.19 10.18
CA GLU A 55 5.87 41.06 9.89
C GLU A 55 5.96 40.73 8.39
N THR A 56 7.03 40.07 7.97
CA THR A 56 7.05 39.39 6.68
C THR A 56 6.17 38.16 6.83
N ALA A 57 4.91 38.31 6.41
CA ALA A 57 3.99 37.21 6.21
C ALA A 57 4.73 36.11 5.43
N MET A 58 5.03 35.00 6.11
CA MET A 58 5.60 33.82 5.47
C MET A 58 4.50 33.22 4.62
N GLU A 59 4.44 33.70 3.38
CA GLU A 59 3.47 33.32 2.38
C GLU A 59 3.50 31.80 2.26
N THR A 60 2.42 31.15 2.73
CA THR A 60 2.29 29.70 2.65
C THR A 60 2.18 29.36 1.18
N ARG A 61 3.31 29.07 0.54
CA ARG A 61 3.33 28.54 -0.82
C ARG A 61 2.51 27.25 -0.79
N CYS A 62 1.37 27.26 -1.48
CA CYS A 62 0.64 26.06 -1.82
C CYS A 62 1.57 25.21 -2.69
N VAL A 63 2.22 24.21 -2.09
CA VAL A 63 2.99 23.23 -2.85
C VAL A 63 1.97 22.36 -3.58
N LYS A 64 1.83 22.54 -4.90
CA LYS A 64 1.06 21.58 -5.71
C LYS A 64 1.67 20.20 -5.49
N ARG A 65 0.86 19.27 -4.97
CA ARG A 65 1.24 17.87 -4.86
C ARG A 65 1.55 17.31 -6.25
N SER A 66 2.68 16.64 -6.37
CA SER A 66 3.03 15.90 -7.59
C SER A 66 2.02 14.78 -7.81
N HIS A 67 1.71 14.52 -9.08
CA HIS A 67 0.85 13.41 -9.48
C HIS A 67 1.51 12.07 -9.16
N LEU A 68 0.88 11.25 -8.33
CA LEU A 68 1.39 9.99 -7.82
C LEU A 68 0.73 8.79 -8.53
N THR A 69 1.55 7.94 -9.14
CA THR A 69 1.11 6.75 -9.87
C THR A 69 1.35 5.49 -9.05
N TYR A 70 0.32 4.65 -8.89
CA TYR A 70 0.45 3.32 -8.30
C TYR A 70 0.80 2.28 -9.39
N LEU A 71 1.93 1.56 -9.28
CA LEU A 71 2.38 0.59 -10.28
C LEU A 71 2.09 -0.85 -9.83
N ALA A 72 0.94 -1.37 -10.20
CA ALA A 72 0.54 -2.76 -9.95
C ALA A 72 1.27 -3.75 -10.86
N SER A 73 1.64 -4.91 -10.32
CA SER A 73 2.23 -6.02 -11.09
C SER A 73 1.94 -7.35 -10.38
N PRO A 74 1.78 -8.47 -11.12
CA PRO A 74 1.57 -9.76 -10.50
C PRO A 74 2.82 -10.20 -9.72
N TYR A 75 2.62 -10.77 -8.53
CA TYR A 75 3.71 -11.26 -7.70
C TYR A 75 3.62 -12.77 -7.44
N SER A 76 2.53 -13.22 -6.82
CA SER A 76 2.37 -14.59 -6.31
C SER A 76 2.63 -15.67 -7.37
N HIS A 77 3.55 -16.57 -7.05
CA HIS A 77 3.90 -17.75 -7.82
C HIS A 77 4.51 -18.79 -6.85
N PRO A 78 4.30 -20.11 -7.03
CA PRO A 78 4.92 -21.13 -6.17
C PRO A 78 6.45 -21.10 -6.26
N ASP A 79 6.98 -20.96 -7.47
CA ASP A 79 8.42 -20.83 -7.70
C ASP A 79 8.96 -19.47 -7.23
N ALA A 80 9.99 -19.51 -6.38
CA ALA A 80 10.69 -18.34 -5.85
C ALA A 80 11.47 -17.58 -6.94
N ALA A 81 12.02 -18.28 -7.93
CA ALA A 81 12.74 -17.63 -9.04
C ALA A 81 11.80 -16.73 -9.85
N VAL A 82 10.59 -17.20 -10.14
CA VAL A 82 9.56 -16.40 -10.84
C VAL A 82 9.12 -15.20 -10.00
N ARG A 83 9.01 -15.34 -8.67
CA ARG A 83 8.73 -14.19 -7.79
C ARG A 83 9.85 -13.15 -7.84
N GLN A 84 11.10 -13.60 -7.82
CA GLN A 84 12.27 -12.74 -7.93
C GLN A 84 12.31 -12.01 -9.28
N GLU A 85 12.07 -12.71 -10.39
CA GLU A 85 12.00 -12.13 -11.73
C GLU A 85 10.92 -11.04 -11.84
N ARG A 86 9.71 -11.32 -11.31
CA ARG A 86 8.60 -10.36 -11.28
C ARG A 86 8.92 -9.13 -10.43
N PHE A 87 9.56 -9.33 -9.28
CA PHE A 87 10.05 -8.24 -8.44
C PHE A 87 11.05 -7.35 -9.19
N GLU A 88 12.01 -7.96 -9.89
CA GLU A 88 13.00 -7.22 -10.67
C GLU A 88 12.35 -6.48 -11.85
N ALA A 89 11.38 -7.09 -12.52
CA ALA A 89 10.61 -6.45 -13.58
C ALA A 89 9.84 -5.22 -13.06
N ALA A 90 9.19 -5.33 -11.90
CA ALA A 90 8.53 -4.21 -11.24
C ALA A 90 9.52 -3.10 -10.87
N CYS A 91 10.71 -3.45 -10.37
CA CYS A 91 11.78 -2.50 -10.07
C CYS A 91 12.29 -1.78 -11.32
N ARG A 92 12.53 -2.51 -12.43
CA ARG A 92 12.98 -1.93 -13.70
C ARG A 92 11.94 -0.96 -14.26
N ALA A 93 10.67 -1.36 -14.27
CA ALA A 93 9.57 -0.52 -14.73
C ALA A 93 9.44 0.75 -13.87
N ALA A 94 9.46 0.62 -12.54
CA ALA A 94 9.41 1.76 -11.63
C ALA A 94 10.60 2.72 -11.86
N ALA A 95 11.82 2.19 -11.97
CA ALA A 95 13.01 2.99 -12.23
C ALA A 95 12.91 3.76 -13.55
N GLU A 96 12.36 3.15 -14.60
CA GLU A 96 12.17 3.80 -15.89
C GLU A 96 11.12 4.92 -15.83
N LEU A 97 10.01 4.70 -15.13
CA LEU A 97 9.01 5.75 -14.93
C LEU A 97 9.58 6.93 -14.12
N ILE A 98 10.39 6.64 -13.09
CA ILE A 98 11.07 7.67 -12.30
C ILE A 98 12.04 8.47 -13.17
N ARG A 99 12.82 7.82 -14.05
CA ARG A 99 13.71 8.52 -15.01
C ARG A 99 12.95 9.48 -15.93
N ARG A 100 11.68 9.18 -16.23
CA ARG A 100 10.79 10.01 -17.04
C ARG A 100 10.10 11.13 -16.25
N GLY A 101 10.41 11.26 -14.96
CA GLY A 101 9.84 12.30 -14.10
C GLY A 101 8.48 11.95 -13.48
N HIS A 102 8.02 10.70 -13.60
CA HIS A 102 6.83 10.26 -12.87
C HIS A 102 7.16 10.03 -11.39
N VAL A 103 6.26 10.41 -10.49
CA VAL A 103 6.31 9.98 -9.09
C VAL A 103 5.54 8.67 -9.00
N VAL A 104 6.22 7.58 -8.64
CA VAL A 104 5.66 6.23 -8.70
C VAL A 104 5.81 5.51 -7.36
N PHE A 105 4.74 4.85 -6.93
CA PHE A 105 4.76 3.85 -5.87
C PHE A 105 4.58 2.45 -6.46
N SER A 106 5.50 1.53 -6.18
CA SER A 106 5.40 0.13 -6.60
C SER A 106 5.24 -0.78 -5.37
N PRO A 107 4.04 -1.36 -5.11
CA PRO A 107 3.81 -2.23 -3.96
C PRO A 107 4.74 -3.44 -3.94
N ILE A 108 5.07 -4.03 -5.09
CA ILE A 108 5.96 -5.19 -5.14
C ILE A 108 7.40 -4.79 -4.84
N ALA A 109 7.87 -3.65 -5.38
CA ALA A 109 9.20 -3.14 -5.06
C ALA A 109 9.32 -2.78 -3.56
N HIS A 110 8.22 -2.31 -2.95
CA HIS A 110 8.17 -1.98 -1.53
C HIS A 110 8.10 -3.22 -0.63
N SER A 111 7.20 -4.18 -0.94
CA SER A 111 6.84 -5.28 -0.04
C SER A 111 7.75 -6.50 -0.16
N HIS A 112 8.37 -6.77 -1.33
CA HIS A 112 9.18 -7.99 -1.53
C HIS A 112 10.30 -8.15 -0.51
N CYS A 113 11.12 -7.11 -0.30
CA CYS A 113 12.20 -7.16 0.68
C CYS A 113 11.67 -7.17 2.12
N ILE A 114 10.58 -6.46 2.40
CA ILE A 114 9.98 -6.43 3.74
C ILE A 114 9.44 -7.83 4.11
N ALA A 115 8.83 -8.52 3.15
CA ALA A 115 8.29 -9.87 3.35
C ALA A 115 9.37 -10.88 3.77
N GLN A 116 10.61 -10.69 3.32
CA GLN A 116 11.75 -11.54 3.69
C GLN A 116 12.12 -11.44 5.18
N HIS A 117 11.61 -10.45 5.91
CA HIS A 117 11.81 -10.27 7.35
C HIS A 117 10.69 -10.90 8.20
N GLY A 118 10.03 -11.95 7.70
CA GLY A 118 9.08 -12.76 8.47
C GLY A 118 7.62 -12.34 8.32
N LEU A 119 7.27 -11.60 7.24
CA LEU A 119 5.87 -11.34 6.92
C LEU A 119 5.33 -12.35 5.90
N PRO A 120 4.02 -12.66 5.95
CA PRO A 120 3.39 -13.51 4.94
C PRO A 120 3.49 -12.88 3.54
N VAL A 121 3.60 -13.72 2.51
CA VAL A 121 3.49 -13.29 1.10
C VAL A 121 2.04 -13.32 0.58
N ASP A 122 1.09 -13.65 1.44
CA ASP A 122 -0.32 -13.77 1.10
C ASP A 122 -0.95 -12.40 0.89
N TRP A 123 -1.68 -12.25 -0.22
CA TRP A 123 -2.36 -11.00 -0.56
C TRP A 123 -3.35 -10.54 0.52
N GLY A 124 -4.02 -11.43 1.23
CA GLY A 124 -4.95 -11.07 2.31
C GLY A 124 -4.28 -10.31 3.46
N PHE A 125 -2.98 -10.54 3.70
CA PHE A 125 -2.22 -9.77 4.69
C PHE A 125 -1.94 -8.34 4.18
N TRP A 126 -1.53 -8.21 2.91
CA TRP A 126 -1.12 -6.95 2.29
C TRP A 126 -2.29 -6.10 1.79
N GLN A 127 -3.45 -6.71 1.56
CA GLN A 127 -4.63 -6.09 0.96
C GLN A 127 -4.98 -4.74 1.59
N ARG A 128 -4.98 -4.66 2.92
CA ARG A 128 -5.31 -3.41 3.63
C ARG A 128 -4.30 -2.32 3.28
N GLN A 129 -3.01 -2.63 3.29
CA GLN A 129 -1.95 -1.68 2.97
C GLN A 129 -2.02 -1.27 1.49
N ASP A 130 -2.27 -2.22 0.58
CA ASP A 130 -2.39 -1.95 -0.85
C ASP A 130 -3.57 -1.01 -1.15
N ILE A 131 -4.72 -1.22 -0.49
CA ILE A 131 -5.91 -0.35 -0.63
C ILE A 131 -5.61 1.08 -0.21
N GLU A 132 -5.04 1.28 0.97
CA GLU A 132 -4.77 2.62 1.51
C GLU A 132 -3.74 3.37 0.64
N LEU A 133 -2.71 2.67 0.19
CA LEU A 133 -1.68 3.24 -0.68
C LEU A 133 -2.23 3.56 -2.08
N LEU A 134 -3.05 2.66 -2.64
CA LEU A 134 -3.73 2.91 -3.91
C LEU A 134 -4.70 4.10 -3.79
N ALA A 135 -5.43 4.21 -2.68
CA ALA A 135 -6.34 5.34 -2.42
C ALA A 135 -5.60 6.68 -2.40
N ALA A 136 -4.39 6.72 -1.85
CA ALA A 136 -3.54 7.91 -1.80
C ALA A 136 -2.92 8.32 -3.16
N CYS A 137 -2.84 7.40 -4.12
CA CYS A 137 -2.34 7.66 -5.47
C CYS A 137 -3.41 8.30 -6.37
N ASP A 138 -3.02 9.04 -7.41
CA ASP A 138 -3.93 9.71 -8.33
C ASP A 138 -4.41 8.77 -9.46
N GLU A 139 -3.58 7.83 -9.88
CA GLU A 139 -3.92 6.84 -10.91
C GLU A 139 -3.27 5.46 -10.66
N LEU A 140 -3.80 4.44 -11.33
CA LEU A 140 -3.29 3.07 -11.32
C LEU A 140 -2.66 2.73 -12.67
N TRP A 141 -1.42 2.27 -12.67
CA TRP A 141 -0.76 1.68 -13.84
C TRP A 141 -0.52 0.20 -13.57
N VAL A 142 -0.88 -0.64 -14.54
CA VAL A 142 -0.74 -2.09 -14.45
C VAL A 142 0.38 -2.53 -15.39
N LEU A 143 1.45 -3.09 -14.83
CA LEU A 143 2.52 -3.72 -15.60
C LEU A 143 2.06 -5.10 -16.07
N LYS A 144 1.91 -5.24 -17.39
CA LYS A 144 1.42 -6.43 -18.10
C LYS A 144 2.45 -7.58 -18.13
N LEU A 145 2.90 -8.05 -16.96
CA LEU A 145 3.73 -9.26 -16.86
C LEU A 145 2.89 -10.52 -17.12
N ASN A 146 3.54 -11.61 -17.50
CA ASN A 146 2.86 -12.89 -17.74
C ASN A 146 2.00 -13.32 -16.53
N GLY A 147 0.70 -13.53 -16.79
CA GLY A 147 -0.28 -13.91 -15.78
C GLY A 147 -0.98 -12.75 -15.06
N TRP A 148 -0.74 -11.49 -15.42
CA TRP A 148 -1.39 -10.33 -14.76
C TRP A 148 -2.93 -10.38 -14.78
N GLN A 149 -3.52 -10.93 -15.85
CA GLN A 149 -4.97 -11.07 -16.00
C GLN A 149 -5.60 -12.02 -14.97
N HIS A 150 -4.83 -12.99 -14.49
CA HIS A 150 -5.27 -14.00 -13.52
C HIS A 150 -4.78 -13.70 -12.10
N SER A 151 -4.02 -12.60 -11.92
CA SER A 151 -3.49 -12.25 -10.61
C SER A 151 -4.59 -11.67 -9.73
N ARG A 152 -4.93 -12.39 -8.65
CA ARG A 152 -5.92 -11.96 -7.66
C ARG A 152 -5.63 -10.55 -7.14
N GLY A 153 -4.37 -10.23 -6.83
CA GLY A 153 -3.97 -8.92 -6.33
C GLY A 153 -4.21 -7.81 -7.35
N VAL A 154 -3.68 -7.99 -8.58
CA VAL A 154 -3.85 -7.00 -9.66
C VAL A 154 -5.33 -6.79 -10.01
N GLN A 155 -6.13 -7.87 -10.10
CA GLN A 155 -7.56 -7.73 -10.41
C GLN A 155 -8.33 -7.03 -9.28
N ALA A 156 -7.96 -7.28 -8.02
CA ALA A 156 -8.54 -6.57 -6.89
C ALA A 156 -8.17 -5.08 -6.91
N GLU A 157 -6.90 -4.73 -7.15
CA GLU A 157 -6.43 -3.36 -7.29
C GLU A 157 -7.14 -2.62 -8.44
N ILE A 158 -7.33 -3.28 -9.60
CA ILE A 158 -8.11 -2.73 -10.71
C ILE A 158 -9.56 -2.46 -10.28
N ALA A 159 -10.21 -3.39 -9.58
CA ALA A 159 -11.58 -3.22 -9.11
C ALA A 159 -11.69 -2.05 -8.11
N ILE A 160 -10.73 -1.93 -7.19
CA ILE A 160 -10.66 -0.84 -6.21
C ILE A 160 -10.43 0.50 -6.93
N ALA A 161 -9.47 0.56 -7.87
CA ALA A 161 -9.22 1.78 -8.64
C ALA A 161 -10.45 2.24 -9.42
N ARG A 162 -11.20 1.31 -10.02
CA ARG A 162 -12.48 1.62 -10.69
C ARG A 162 -13.52 2.15 -9.70
N ALA A 163 -13.67 1.53 -8.55
CA ALA A 163 -14.60 1.97 -7.51
C ALA A 163 -14.25 3.39 -6.98
N LEU A 164 -12.96 3.73 -6.97
CA LEU A 164 -12.45 5.05 -6.58
C LEU A 164 -12.43 6.06 -7.74
N GLY A 165 -12.90 5.71 -8.94
CA GLY A 165 -12.90 6.59 -10.10
C GLY A 165 -11.51 6.98 -10.61
N LYS A 166 -10.47 6.18 -10.32
CA LYS A 166 -9.09 6.47 -10.73
C LYS A 166 -8.87 6.09 -12.18
N THR A 167 -7.98 6.82 -12.85
CA THR A 167 -7.52 6.46 -14.20
C THR A 167 -6.72 5.17 -14.12
N ILE A 168 -6.95 4.26 -15.07
CA ILE A 168 -6.22 2.97 -15.17
C ILE A 168 -5.49 2.93 -16.50
N ARG A 169 -4.17 2.68 -16.46
CA ARG A 169 -3.34 2.48 -17.66
C ARG A 169 -2.69 1.10 -17.62
N PHE A 170 -2.50 0.51 -18.78
CA PHE A 170 -1.80 -0.76 -18.92
C PHE A 170 -0.50 -0.52 -19.66
N VAL A 171 0.62 -0.96 -19.08
CA VAL A 171 1.97 -0.77 -19.63
C VAL A 171 2.70 -2.09 -19.75
N SER A 172 3.55 -2.25 -20.76
CA SER A 172 4.46 -3.40 -20.91
C SER A 172 5.92 -3.00 -20.68
N GLU A 173 6.78 -3.99 -20.38
CA GLU A 173 8.23 -3.73 -20.32
C GLU A 173 8.78 -3.20 -21.65
N ALA A 174 8.25 -3.67 -22.79
CA ALA A 174 8.66 -3.19 -24.12
C ALA A 174 8.28 -1.72 -24.35
N GLU A 175 7.04 -1.32 -24.05
CA GLU A 175 6.57 0.07 -24.16
C GLU A 175 7.38 1.02 -23.26
N LEU A 176 7.80 0.53 -22.09
CA LEU A 176 8.69 1.25 -21.20
C LEU A 176 10.15 1.20 -21.68
N ALA A 177 10.59 0.23 -22.46
CA ALA A 177 11.94 0.22 -23.01
C ALA A 177 12.09 1.10 -24.26
N GLU A 178 11.11 1.10 -25.16
CA GLU A 178 11.19 1.82 -26.45
C GLU A 178 11.24 3.34 -26.29
N LYS A 179 10.45 3.89 -25.35
CA LYS A 179 10.47 5.32 -25.03
C LYS A 179 11.79 5.80 -24.41
N LYS A 180 12.66 4.89 -23.96
CA LYS A 180 14.04 5.20 -23.56
C LYS A 180 14.90 5.51 -24.79
N ALA A 181 14.69 4.80 -25.90
CA ALA A 181 15.48 4.94 -27.12
C ALA A 181 15.11 6.20 -27.92
N ALA A 182 13.87 6.69 -27.81
CA ALA A 182 13.42 7.91 -28.49
C ALA A 182 13.84 9.23 -27.79
N ALA A 183 14.40 9.16 -26.58
CA ALA A 183 14.79 10.31 -25.77
C ALA A 183 16.31 10.40 -25.52
N GLY A 184 17.10 9.61 -26.25
CA GLY A 184 18.56 9.54 -26.16
C GLY A 184 19.26 10.11 -27.37
#